data_AF-A0A938QB72-F1
#
_entry.id   AF-A0A938QB72-F1
#
_cell.length_a   1.000
_cell.length_b   1.000
_cell.length_c   1.000
_cell.angle_alpha   90.00
_cell.angle_beta   90.00
_cell.angle_gamma   90.00
#
_symmetry.space_group_name_H-M   'P 1'
#
loop_
_entity.id
_entity.type
_entity.pdbx_description
1 polymer ?
#
loop_
_entity_poly.entity_id
_entity_poly.type
_entity_poly.pdbx_seq_one_letter_code
_entity_poly.pdbx_strand_id
1 'polypeptide(L)'
;MNLPNAMSFARLIVGLALLISYLFLNISISHIGFLFIIAALSDGLDGYIARRYNCCTAYGAWLDHLSDKVLVSSALIILSWVYPTIYIRTAVWIMIQREYLALAA
;
A
#
# COMPACT_ATOMS: atom_id res chain seq x y z
N MET A 1 22.34 0.29 -3.03
CA MET A 1 20.90 0.49 -2.75
C MET A 1 20.79 1.08 -1.35
N ASN A 2 20.17 2.24 -1.18
CA ASN A 2 20.06 2.87 0.14
C ASN A 2 19.00 2.14 0.98
N LEU A 3 19.27 1.94 2.28
CA LEU A 3 18.40 1.23 3.22
C LEU A 3 16.92 1.71 3.18
N PRO A 4 16.61 3.01 3.05
CA PRO A 4 15.22 3.49 2.94
C PRO A 4 14.51 3.01 1.66
N ASN A 5 15.26 2.89 0.56
CA ASN A 5 14.70 2.47 -0.73
C ASN A 5 14.30 0.99 -0.75
N ALA A 6 14.98 0.17 0.06
CA ALA A 6 14.62 -1.24 0.24
C ALA A 6 13.31 -1.40 0.99
N MET A 7 13.00 -0.52 1.94
CA MET A 7 11.79 -0.58 2.74
C MET A 7 10.54 -0.13 1.96
N SER A 8 10.61 0.98 1.21
CA SER A 8 9.51 1.38 0.31
C SER A 8 9.25 0.31 -0.77
N PHE A 9 10.30 -0.35 -1.28
CA PHE A 9 10.15 -1.48 -2.19
C PHE A 9 9.52 -2.70 -1.52
N ALA A 10 9.92 -3.01 -0.28
CA ALA A 10 9.29 -4.06 0.52
C ALA A 10 7.79 -3.77 0.74
N ARG A 11 7.40 -2.52 0.97
CA ARG A 11 5.99 -2.12 1.15
C ARG A 11 5.17 -2.33 -0.10
N LEU A 12 5.73 -2.02 -1.27
CA LEU A 12 5.11 -2.33 -2.56
C LEU A 12 4.88 -3.83 -2.70
N ILE A 13 5.88 -4.66 -2.34
CA ILE A 13 5.74 -6.12 -2.34
C ILE A 13 4.64 -6.56 -1.36
N VAL A 14 4.57 -5.98 -0.16
CA VAL A 14 3.54 -6.32 0.83
C VAL A 14 2.14 -5.98 0.31
N GLY A 15 1.94 -4.80 -0.29
CA GLY A 15 0.65 -4.44 -0.90
C GLY A 15 0.19 -5.45 -1.96
N LEU A 16 1.10 -5.89 -2.84
CA LEU A 16 0.80 -6.96 -3.82
C LEU A 16 0.58 -8.32 -3.14
N ALA A 17 1.36 -8.65 -2.12
CA ALA A 17 1.24 -9.89 -1.37
C ALA A 17 -0.10 -9.99 -0.63
N LEU A 18 -0.65 -8.88 -0.11
CA LEU A 18 -1.99 -8.85 0.47
C LEU A 18 -3.05 -9.27 -0.55
N LEU A 19 -2.99 -8.72 -1.76
CA LEU A 19 -3.91 -9.04 -2.84
C LEU A 19 -3.80 -10.51 -3.28
N ILE A 20 -2.56 -11.03 -3.39
CA ILE A 20 -2.31 -12.43 -3.73
C ILE A 20 -2.81 -13.36 -2.61
N SER A 21 -2.55 -13.01 -1.35
CA SER A 21 -2.92 -13.80 -0.18
C SER A 21 -4.44 -13.99 -0.05
N TYR A 22 -5.20 -12.94 -0.39
CA TYR A 22 -6.65 -13.00 -0.36
C TYR A 22 -7.23 -13.74 -1.57
N LEU A 23 -6.81 -13.37 -2.79
CA LEU A 23 -7.42 -13.89 -4.02
C LEU A 23 -7.00 -15.32 -4.36
N PHE A 24 -5.76 -15.73 -4.03
CA PHE A 24 -5.21 -17.01 -4.45
C PHE A 24 -4.96 -17.99 -3.29
N LEU A 25 -4.68 -17.50 -2.09
CA LEU A 25 -4.34 -18.36 -0.94
C LEU A 25 -5.50 -18.52 0.05
N ASN A 26 -6.65 -17.88 -0.17
CA ASN A 26 -7.82 -17.94 0.70
C ASN A 26 -7.51 -17.63 2.18
N ILE A 27 -6.52 -16.78 2.43
CA ILE A 27 -6.15 -16.38 3.79
C ILE A 27 -7.29 -15.55 4.37
N SER A 28 -7.65 -15.82 5.63
CA SER A 28 -8.73 -15.09 6.30
C SER A 28 -8.44 -13.58 6.41
N ILE A 29 -9.50 -12.78 6.32
CA ILE A 29 -9.46 -11.31 6.36
C ILE A 29 -8.79 -10.77 7.63
N SER A 30 -8.91 -11.46 8.76
CA SER A 30 -8.27 -11.06 10.02
C SER A 30 -6.75 -11.02 9.93
N HIS A 31 -6.13 -12.04 9.31
CA HIS A 31 -4.69 -12.11 9.12
C HIS A 31 -4.21 -11.05 8.11
N ILE A 32 -4.99 -10.81 7.05
CA ILE A 32 -4.70 -9.77 6.05
C ILE A 32 -4.77 -8.38 6.68
N GLY A 33 -5.79 -8.11 7.49
CA GLY A 33 -5.93 -6.85 8.21
C GLY A 33 -4.76 -6.61 9.17
N PHE A 34 -4.30 -7.65 9.86
CA PHE A 34 -3.14 -7.56 10.74
C PHE A 34 -1.85 -7.23 9.97
N LEU A 35 -1.61 -7.90 8.83
CA LEU A 35 -0.48 -7.60 7.95
C LEU A 35 -0.56 -6.17 7.38
N PHE A 36 -1.75 -5.71 7.00
CA PHE A 36 -1.98 -4.36 6.53
C PHE A 36 -1.64 -3.31 7.61
N ILE A 37 -2.06 -3.52 8.85
CA ILE A 37 -1.73 -2.63 9.98
C ILE A 37 -0.21 -2.56 10.20
N ILE A 38 0.48 -3.70 10.19
CA ILE A 38 1.94 -3.74 10.32
C ILE A 38 2.61 -2.98 9.18
N ALA A 39 2.16 -3.19 7.95
CA ALA A 39 2.70 -2.54 6.77
C ALA A 39 2.47 -1.02 6.79
N ALA A 40 1.30 -0.57 7.22
CA ALA A 40 0.99 0.84 7.40
C ALA A 40 1.83 1.48 8.51
N LEU A 41 2.09 0.76 9.61
CA LEU A 41 2.98 1.24 10.68
C LEU A 41 4.45 1.31 10.25
N SER A 42 4.89 0.45 9.31
CA SER A 42 6.25 0.50 8.76
C SER A 42 6.55 1.82 8.05
N ASP A 43 5.54 2.50 7.50
CA ASP A 43 5.70 3.78 6.79
C ASP A 43 6.35 4.88 7.64
N GLY A 44 5.84 5.06 8.86
CA GLY A 44 6.37 6.05 9.79
C GLY A 44 7.80 5.74 10.26
N LEU A 45 8.17 4.46 10.35
CA LEU A 45 9.50 4.02 10.77
C LEU A 45 10.54 4.29 9.68
N ASP A 46 10.20 4.05 8.42
CA ASP A 46 11.10 4.27 7.28
C ASP A 46 11.41 5.74 7.07
N GLY A 47 10.37 6.59 7.18
CA GLY A 47 10.52 8.04 7.11
C GLY A 47 11.35 8.62 8.27
N TYR A 48 11.29 8.01 9.46
CA TYR A 48 12.13 8.39 10.60
C TYR A 48 13.61 8.03 10.35
N ILE A 49 13.87 6.82 9.86
CA ILE A 49 15.24 6.34 9.54
C ILE A 49 15.83 7.18 8.40
N ALA A 50 15.09 7.44 7.32
CA ALA A 50 15.56 8.24 6.20
C ALA A 50 16.01 9.65 6.60
N ARG A 51 15.23 10.32 7.47
CA ARG A 51 15.57 11.64 8.03
C ARG A 51 16.78 11.57 8.95
N ARG A 52 16.91 10.52 9.76
CA ARG A 52 18.02 10.37 10.72
C ARG A 52 19.36 10.12 10.04
N TYR A 53 19.37 9.47 8.88
CA TYR A 53 20.57 9.15 8.12
C TYR A 53 20.83 10.09 6.92
N ASN A 54 20.06 11.17 6.73
CA ASN A 54 20.17 12.10 5.60
C ASN A 54 20.24 11.42 4.21
N CYS A 55 19.65 10.23 4.10
CA CYS A 55 19.70 9.38 2.90
C CYS A 55 18.40 9.50 2.09
N CYS A 56 17.87 10.71 1.95
CA CYS A 56 16.70 11.00 1.13
C CYS A 56 17.13 11.14 -0.34
N THR A 57 16.66 10.26 -1.21
CA THR A 57 16.85 10.37 -2.66
C THR A 57 15.52 10.71 -3.33
N ALA A 58 15.56 11.47 -4.43
CA ALA A 58 14.35 11.79 -5.20
C ALA A 58 13.62 10.53 -5.69
N TYR A 59 14.38 9.49 -6.05
CA TYR A 59 13.83 8.19 -6.43
C TYR A 59 13.11 7.49 -5.26
N GLY A 60 13.70 7.51 -4.05
CA GLY A 60 13.09 6.91 -2.88
C GLY A 60 11.80 7.61 -2.47
N ALA A 61 11.77 8.95 -2.51
CA ALA A 61 10.55 9.72 -2.23
C ALA A 61 9.42 9.41 -3.23
N TRP A 62 9.74 9.31 -4.53
CA TRP A 62 8.77 8.90 -5.54
C TRP A 62 8.24 7.47 -5.29
N LEU A 63 9.14 6.54 -4.91
CA LEU A 63 8.78 5.16 -4.65
C LEU A 63 7.93 5.01 -3.37
N ASP A 64 8.14 5.88 -2.38
CA ASP A 64 7.33 5.97 -1.17
C ASP A 64 5.87 6.34 -1.51
N HIS A 65 5.67 7.41 -2.29
CA HIS A 65 4.35 7.82 -2.80
C HIS A 65 3.66 6.73 -3.64
N LEU A 66 4.43 5.98 -4.44
CA LEU A 66 3.90 4.86 -5.20
C LEU A 66 3.46 3.71 -4.28
N SER A 67 4.31 3.35 -3.33
CA SER A 67 4.08 2.22 -2.41
C SER A 67 2.85 2.43 -1.53
N ASP A 68 2.62 3.66 -1.07
CA ASP A 68 1.46 4.04 -0.26
C ASP A 68 0.15 3.83 -1.05
N LYS A 69 0.11 4.32 -2.30
CA LYS A 69 -1.09 4.17 -3.15
C LYS A 69 -1.36 2.71 -3.54
N VAL A 70 -0.32 1.91 -3.77
CA VAL A 70 -0.48 0.47 -4.04
C VAL A 70 -1.04 -0.25 -2.80
N LEU A 71 -0.53 0.07 -1.61
CA LEU A 71 -1.00 -0.52 -0.35
C LEU A 71 -2.47 -0.19 -0.09
N VAL A 72 -2.86 1.08 -0.17
CA VAL A 72 -4.27 1.51 0.01
C VAL A 72 -5.18 0.91 -1.06
N SER A 73 -4.77 0.93 -2.33
CA SER A 73 -5.56 0.35 -3.43
C SER A 73 -5.77 -1.15 -3.25
N SER A 74 -4.74 -1.89 -2.79
CA SER A 74 -4.86 -3.33 -2.52
C SER A 74 -5.93 -3.62 -1.46
N ALA A 75 -5.97 -2.85 -0.38
CA ALA A 75 -6.96 -2.99 0.68
C ALA A 75 -8.37 -2.65 0.21
N LEU A 76 -8.54 -1.58 -0.59
CA LEU A 76 -9.84 -1.21 -1.16
C LEU A 76 -10.38 -2.27 -2.13
N ILE A 77 -9.50 -2.87 -2.95
CA ILE A 77 -9.88 -3.98 -3.83
C ILE A 77 -10.37 -5.15 -2.98
N ILE A 78 -9.61 -5.57 -1.97
CA ILE A 78 -10.02 -6.67 -1.07
C ILE A 78 -11.38 -6.35 -0.42
N LEU A 79 -11.59 -5.13 0.07
CA LEU A 79 -12.88 -4.70 0.65
C LEU A 79 -14.03 -4.84 -0.34
N SER A 80 -13.81 -4.49 -1.61
CA SER A 80 -14.79 -4.66 -2.69
C SER A 80 -15.13 -6.13 -2.97
N TRP A 81 -14.20 -7.06 -2.71
CA TRP A 81 -14.46 -8.50 -2.85
C TRP A 81 -15.21 -9.07 -1.65
N VAL A 82 -14.87 -8.62 -0.43
CA VAL A 82 -15.54 -9.05 0.81
C VAL A 82 -17.00 -8.60 0.82
N TYR A 83 -17.28 -7.38 0.38
CA TYR A 83 -18.62 -6.81 0.34
C TYR A 83 -19.01 -6.45 -1.10
N PRO A 84 -19.48 -7.43 -1.90
CA PRO A 84 -19.70 -7.27 -3.35
C PRO A 84 -21.00 -6.51 -3.69
N THR A 85 -21.28 -5.41 -3.01
CA THR A 85 -22.40 -4.52 -3.35
C THR A 85 -21.99 -3.55 -4.46
N ILE A 86 -22.97 -3.07 -5.24
CA ILE A 86 -22.71 -2.10 -6.31
C ILE A 86 -22.21 -0.76 -5.75
N TYR A 87 -22.71 -0.35 -4.58
CA TYR A 87 -22.32 0.88 -3.90
C TYR A 87 -20.86 0.85 -3.47
N ILE A 88 -20.40 -0.26 -2.88
CA ILE A 88 -19.00 -0.39 -2.44
C ILE A 88 -18.06 -0.46 -3.64
N ARG A 89 -18.42 -1.22 -4.70
CA ARG A 89 -17.62 -1.31 -5.92
C ARG A 89 -17.41 0.04 -6.61
N THR A 90 -18.48 0.81 -6.74
CA THR A 90 -18.43 2.14 -7.37
C THR A 90 -17.64 3.13 -6.50
N ALA A 91 -17.82 3.10 -5.17
CA ALA A 91 -17.02 3.90 -4.25
C ALA A 91 -15.52 3.59 -4.35
N VAL A 92 -15.14 2.31 -4.36
CA VAL A 92 -13.74 1.87 -4.50
C VAL A 92 -13.14 2.35 -5.82
N TRP A 93 -13.87 2.23 -6.93
CA TRP A 93 -13.43 2.74 -8.23
C TRP A 93 -13.16 4.25 -8.23
N ILE A 94 -14.07 5.03 -7.64
CA ILE A 94 -13.93 6.50 -7.55
C ILE A 94 -12.72 6.87 -6.67
N MET A 95 -12.54 6.19 -5.53
CA MET A 95 -11.41 6.44 -4.63
C MET A 95 -10.07 6.17 -5.32
N ILE A 96 -9.94 5.01 -5.98
CA ILE A 96 -8.75 4.65 -6.73
C ILE A 96 -8.45 5.69 -7.81
N GLN A 97 -9.44 6.06 -8.65
CA GLN A 97 -9.24 7.08 -9.68
C GLN A 97 -8.76 8.41 -9.10
N ARG A 98 -9.38 8.89 -8.02
CA ARG A 98 -8.98 10.13 -7.34
C ARG A 98 -7.53 10.05 -6.85
N GLU A 99 -7.15 8.92 -6.26
CA GLU A 99 -5.80 8.70 -5.73
C GLU A 99 -4.76 8.79 -6.85
N TYR A 100 -4.98 8.13 -7.99
CA TYR A 100 -4.02 8.15 -9.11
C TYR A 100 -4.00 9.49 -9.85
N LEU A 101 -5.12 10.19 -9.98
CA LEU A 101 -5.16 11.55 -10.54
C LEU A 101 -4.33 12.52 -9.70
N ALA A 102 -4.39 12.43 -8.37
CA ALA A 102 -3.56 13.24 -7.47
C ALA A 102 -2.05 12.89 -7.51
N LEU A 103 -1.67 11.81 -8.21
CA LEU A 103 -0.26 11.46 -8.47
C LEU A 103 0.28 12.14 -9.73
N ALA A 104 -0.61 12.50 -10.66
CA ALA A 104 -0.28 13.06 -11.97
C ALA A 104 -0.36 14.60 -12.01
N ALA A 105 -0.88 15.24 -10.96
CA ALA A 105 -0.97 16.68 -10.78
C ALA A 105 0.21 17.21 -9.95
#